data_AF-A0A1S9H3R3-F1
#
_entry.id   AF-A0A1S9H3R3-F1
#
_cell.length_a   1.000
_cell.length_b   1.000
_cell.length_c   1.000
_cell.angle_alpha   90.00
_cell.angle_beta   90.00
_cell.angle_gamma   90.00
#
_symmetry.space_group_name_H-M   'P 1'
#
loop_
_entity.id
_entity.type
_entity.pdbx_description
1 polymer ?
#
loop_
_entity_poly.entity_id
_entity_poly.type
_entity_poly.pdbx_seq_one_letter_code
_entity_poly.pdbx_strand_id
1 'polypeptide(L)' 'MQFLVHSKTIAELEYDSETCVMRVLYKDGRVSSVPDVAPTLVMKIVARVPVEKSPYLMQTAI' A
#
# COMPACT_ATOMS: atom_id res chain seq x y z
N MET A 1 -2.77 -1.63 7.37
CA MET A 1 -2.92 -0.40 6.57
C MET A 1 -3.18 -0.80 5.13
N GLN A 2 -4.21 -0.25 4.47
CA GLN A 2 -4.57 -0.58 3.08
C GLN A 2 -4.44 0.67 2.19
N PHE A 3 -3.88 0.49 1.00
CA PHE A 3 -3.61 1.55 0.04
C PHE A 3 -4.05 1.13 -1.36
N LEU A 4 -4.91 1.93 -1.97
CA LEU A 4 -5.23 1.79 -3.39
C LEU A 4 -4.07 2.38 -4.21
N VAL A 5 -3.58 1.61 -5.19
CA VAL A 5 -2.44 2.04 -6.00
C VAL A 5 -2.88 2.26 -7.44
N HIS A 6 -2.62 3.44 -7.97
CA HIS A 6 -2.81 3.69 -9.39
C HIS A 6 -1.62 3.15 -10.18
N SER A 7 -1.70 1.89 -10.58
CA SER A 7 -0.69 1.26 -11.43
C SER A 7 -1.33 0.45 -12.57
N LYS A 8 -0.51 0.01 -13.52
CA LYS A 8 -0.96 -0.87 -14.61
C LYS A 8 -1.26 -2.30 -14.12
N THR A 9 -0.57 -2.78 -13.09
CA THR A 9 -0.55 -4.21 -12.70
C THR A 9 -1.06 -4.47 -11.28
N ILE A 10 -0.74 -3.60 -10.34
CA ILE A 10 -1.14 -3.66 -8.93
C ILE A 10 -2.46 -2.88 -8.76
N ALA A 11 -3.43 -3.50 -8.10
CA ALA A 11 -4.67 -2.90 -7.68
C ALA A 11 -4.52 -2.29 -6.27
N GLU A 12 -4.02 -3.08 -5.32
CA GLU A 12 -4.00 -2.70 -3.90
C GLU A 12 -2.75 -3.22 -3.19
N LEU A 13 -2.37 -2.50 -2.14
CA LEU A 13 -1.37 -2.90 -1.16
C LEU A 13 -2.00 -2.93 0.22
N GLU A 14 -1.79 -4.01 0.95
CA GLU A 14 -2.15 -4.14 2.35
C GLU A 14 -0.88 -4.42 3.14
N TYR A 15 -0.67 -3.69 4.23
CA TYR A 15 0.46 -3.90 5.14
C TYR A 15 -0.04 -4.19 6.55
N ASP A 16 0.37 -5.33 7.09
CA ASP A 16 0.16 -5.69 8.48
C ASP A 16 1.40 -5.31 9.29
N SER A 17 1.25 -4.36 10.21
CA SER A 17 2.35 -3.88 11.06
C SER A 17 2.70 -4.81 12.21
N GLU A 18 1.79 -5.72 12.60
CA GLU A 18 2.06 -6.70 13.66
C GLU A 18 2.94 -7.83 13.13
N THR A 19 2.67 -8.28 11.90
CA THR A 19 3.41 -9.36 11.25
C THR A 19 4.50 -8.88 10.28
N CYS A 20 4.59 -7.58 10.03
CA CYS A 20 5.47 -6.96 9.03
C CYS A 20 5.30 -7.55 7.61
N VAL A 21 4.10 -8.02 7.27
CA VAL A 21 3.80 -8.60 5.96
C VAL A 21 3.10 -7.58 5.07
N MET A 22 3.58 -7.44 3.83
CA MET A 22 2.91 -6.69 2.78
C MET A 22 2.24 -7.65 1.79
N ARG A 23 0.93 -7.52 1.61
CA ARG A 23 0.16 -8.19 0.56
C ARG A 23 -0.02 -7.25 -0.62
N VAL A 24 0.15 -7.82 -1.81
CA VAL A 24 -0.01 -7.14 -3.09
C VAL A 24 -1.15 -7.83 -3.83
N LEU A 25 -2.25 -7.10 -4.05
CA LEU A 25 -3.33 -7.55 -4.91
C LEU A 25 -3.10 -6.97 -6.31
N TYR A 26 -2.99 -7.85 -7.29
CA TYR A 26 -2.86 -7.48 -8.69
C TYR A 26 -4.24 -7.34 -9.34
N LYS A 27 -4.31 -6.58 -10.43
CA LYS A 27 -5.56 -6.35 -11.19
C LYS A 27 -6.11 -7.61 -11.85
N ASP A 28 -5.29 -8.64 -12.03
CA ASP A 28 -5.68 -9.96 -12.51
C ASP A 28 -6.23 -10.87 -11.38
N GLY A 29 -6.33 -10.34 -10.16
CA GLY A 29 -6.81 -11.07 -8.97
C GLY A 29 -5.73 -11.90 -8.28
N ARG A 30 -4.50 -11.93 -8.78
CA ARG A 30 -3.38 -12.59 -8.08
C ARG A 30 -3.08 -11.88 -6.78
N VAL A 31 -2.73 -12.66 -5.75
CA VAL A 31 -2.22 -12.14 -4.48
C VAL A 31 -0.82 -12.66 -4.24
N SER A 32 0.09 -11.76 -3.87
CA SER A 32 1.43 -12.11 -3.40
C SER A 32 1.67 -11.52 -2.03
N SER A 33 2.35 -12.26 -1.16
CA SER A 33 2.77 -11.81 0.17
C SER A 33 4.27 -11.64 0.22
N VAL A 34 4.71 -10.52 0.79
CA VAL A 34 6.11 -10.18 1.01
C VAL A 34 6.32 -10.05 2.52
N PRO A 35 7.02 -10.98 3.18
CA PRO A 35 7.33 -10.87 4.60
C PRO A 35 8.47 -9.88 4.86
N ASP A 36 8.69 -9.55 6.15
CA ASP A 36 9.81 -8.74 6.64
C ASP A 36 9.92 -7.35 5.99
N VAL A 37 8.79 -6.77 5.60
CA VAL A 37 8.75 -5.44 5.00
C VAL A 37 8.91 -4.39 6.08
N ALA A 38 10.03 -3.67 6.02
CA ALA A 38 10.31 -2.58 6.92
C ALA A 38 9.22 -1.49 6.82
N PRO A 39 8.66 -1.00 7.95
CA PRO A 39 7.63 0.05 7.95
C PRO A 39 8.07 1.32 7.19
N THR A 40 9.35 1.65 7.24
CA THR A 40 9.92 2.81 6.53
C THR A 40 9.85 2.67 5.01
N LEU A 41 9.90 1.44 4.48
CA LEU A 41 9.72 1.18 3.05
C LEU A 41 8.26 1.40 2.66
N VAL A 42 7.31 0.94 3.49
CA VAL A 42 5.87 1.17 3.28
C VAL A 42 5.58 2.67 3.22
N MET A 43 6.10 3.46 4.16
CA MET A 43 5.92 4.91 4.17
C MET A 43 6.46 5.59 2.90
N LYS A 44 7.59 5.12 2.36
CA LYS A 44 8.13 5.63 1.08
C LYS A 44 7.22 5.29 -0.10
N ILE A 45 6.57 4.12 -0.09
CA ILE A 45 5.59 3.73 -1.11
C ILE A 45 4.38 4.65 -1.03
N VAL A 46 3.82 4.84 0.18
CA VAL A 46 2.66 5.70 0.43
C VAL A 46 2.93 7.15 0.03
N ALA A 47 4.08 7.71 0.40
CA ALA A 47 4.46 9.08 0.07
C ALA A 47 4.64 9.33 -1.45
N ARG A 48 4.86 8.28 -2.24
CA ARG A 48 4.94 8.36 -3.70
C ARG A 48 3.58 8.25 -4.38
N VAL A 49 2.54 7.81 -3.67
CA VAL A 49 1.17 7.84 -4.20
C VAL A 49 0.72 9.30 -4.19
N PRO A 50 0.27 9.87 -5.33
CA PRO A 50 -0.16 11.26 -5.39
C PRO A 50 -1.20 11.54 -4.29
N VAL A 51 -0.90 12.51 -3.42
CA VAL A 51 -1.73 12.91 -2.27
C VAL A 51 -3.17 13.22 -2.69
N GLU A 52 -3.34 13.79 -3.88
CA GLU A 52 -4.63 14.18 -4.45
C GLU A 52 -5.61 13.00 -4.69
N LYS A 53 -5.16 11.75 -4.60
CA LYS A 53 -5.98 10.56 -4.90
C LYS A 53 -5.86 9.42 -3.89
N SER A 54 -5.12 9.61 -2.80
CA SER A 54 -5.03 8.63 -1.71
C SER A 54 -5.99 9.03 -0.58
N PRO A 55 -7.12 8.32 -0.38
CA PRO A 55 -8.07 8.65 0.69
C PRO A 55 -7.45 8.60 2.09
N TYR A 56 -6.34 7.86 2.26
CA TYR A 56 -5.61 7.78 3.52
C TYR A 56 -4.83 9.07 3.85
N LEU A 57 -4.24 9.74 2.86
CA LEU A 57 -3.50 10.99 3.08
C LEU A 57 -4.42 12.21 3.22
N MET A 58 -5.66 12.11 2.72
CA MET A 58 -6.70 13.12 2.99
C MET A 58 -7.25 13.05 4.42
N GLN A 59 -7.24 11.88 5.08
CA GLN A 59 -7.74 11.76 6.46
C GLN A 59 -6.83 12.38 7.52
N THR A 60 -5.54 12.52 7.24
CA THR A 60 -4.56 13.12 8.17
C THR A 60 -4.38 14.63 7.97
N ALA A 61 -5.13 15.25 7.06
CA ALA A 61 -5.12 16.70 6.84
C ALA A 61 -6.37 17.35 7.49
N ILE A 62 -6.58 17.12 8.79
CA ILE A 62 -7.49 17.89 9.65
C ILE A 62 -6.80 18.12 10.98
#